data_AF-A0A484ATL7-F1
#
_entry.id   AF-A0A484ATL7-F1
#
_cell.length_a   1.000
_cell.length_b   1.000
_cell.length_c   1.000
_cell.angle_alpha   90.00
_cell.angle_beta   90.00
_cell.angle_gamma   90.00
#
_symmetry.space_group_name_H-M   'P 1'
#
loop_
_entity.id
_entity.type
_entity.pdbx_description
1 polymer ?
#
loop_
_entity_poly.entity_id
_entity_poly.type
_entity_poly.pdbx_seq_one_letter_code
_entity_poly.pdbx_strand_id
1 'polypeptide(L)'
;GGYPARLKKVLIVTAPLWFKAPFKILRLFVREKLRERVFTVSVPQLSLHVPRKALPVHLGGTLEIDHATWLLNCRKSMTNREDELLANIVGVGVGVGVPPATTAANTSAAASPLTNGSSAASAVAATIISAVHQLAESNTTVVTVSGEHGRTGGGGSGSSEESEPNENITINGLSPSHRTAASAGTAGSLLKLNTSGIQQSNGTAAVSIAPTAAAAAAAAAGATTATAAAAAAAAAATAADSAAGVASNGSAAEFWSENPPSSASSGFSDDDSLAGQEGDPKTIEQIVQMVRERGRQGLIKEYTEIRNRAPEGTFLHARMRNNLTKNRYTDVLCYDHSRVVLAHEDEDDLSDYINANFVDGYKQKNAYISTQGPLPKTSQDFWRMIWEQHCLVIVMTTRVMERGRVKCGQYWEPTEDSSLDFGNYHVRTISVESNEDYTVASLELRNLKTDEIRNVSHWQFTSWPDYGVPSSAMAMLNFLQKVRDKQAQLVRALGDTWAGHPRGPPIVVHCSAGIGRTGTFITLDICISRLEDVGTADIRGTVEKIRSQRAYSIQMPDQYVFCHLALIEYAYSRGMLQTVDLAGFDEREQDSE
;
A
#
# COMPACT_ATOMS: atom_id res chain seq x y z
N GLY A 1 -18.21 -2.13 -6.38
CA GLY A 1 -18.48 -1.84 -7.80
C GLY A 1 -17.17 -1.86 -8.57
N GLY A 2 -17.14 -2.49 -9.75
CA GLY A 2 -15.93 -2.52 -10.58
C GLY A 2 -15.74 -1.23 -11.36
N TYR A 3 -14.55 -0.62 -11.29
CA TYR A 3 -14.15 0.39 -12.27
C TYR A 3 -14.06 -0.29 -13.65
N PRO A 4 -14.65 0.27 -14.73
CA PRO A 4 -14.70 -0.43 -16.01
C PRO A 4 -13.30 -0.60 -16.60
N ALA A 5 -12.88 -1.86 -16.74
CA ALA A 5 -11.61 -2.24 -17.35
C ALA A 5 -11.52 -1.68 -18.79
N ARG A 6 -10.57 -0.77 -19.01
CA ARG A 6 -10.26 -0.13 -20.30
C ARG A 6 -11.50 0.41 -21.04
N LEU A 7 -11.91 1.64 -20.72
CA LEU A 7 -12.92 2.39 -21.50
C LEU A 7 -12.61 2.35 -23.00
N LYS A 8 -13.39 1.56 -23.75
CA LYS A 8 -13.28 1.42 -25.21
C LYS A 8 -13.90 2.61 -25.95
N LYS A 9 -14.95 3.20 -25.39
CA LYS A 9 -15.70 4.34 -25.94
C LYS A 9 -16.24 5.20 -24.80
N VAL A 10 -16.25 6.52 -24.98
CA VAL A 10 -16.80 7.52 -24.07
C VAL A 10 -17.77 8.38 -24.87
N LEU A 11 -19.00 8.54 -24.39
CA LEU A 11 -20.05 9.31 -25.04
C LEU A 11 -20.40 10.52 -24.18
N ILE A 12 -20.20 11.72 -24.71
CA ILE A 12 -20.62 12.98 -24.09
C ILE A 12 -21.96 13.35 -24.72
N VAL A 13 -23.05 13.06 -24.01
CA VAL A 13 -24.42 13.32 -24.48
C VAL A 13 -24.77 14.78 -24.22
N THR A 14 -25.36 15.46 -25.21
CA THR A 14 -25.93 16.82 -25.09
C THR A 14 -24.97 17.86 -24.48
N ALA A 15 -23.70 17.84 -24.91
CA ALA A 15 -22.72 18.84 -24.49
C ALA A 15 -23.22 20.29 -24.78
N PRO A 16 -23.26 21.17 -23.76
CA PRO A 16 -23.69 22.56 -23.95
C PRO A 16 -22.67 23.35 -24.80
N LEU A 17 -23.10 24.49 -25.34
CA LEU A 17 -22.28 25.32 -26.23
C LEU A 17 -20.96 25.75 -25.57
N TRP A 18 -21.03 26.18 -24.31
CA TRP A 18 -19.85 26.55 -23.50
C TRP A 18 -18.90 25.39 -23.20
N PHE A 19 -19.34 24.13 -23.32
CA PHE A 19 -18.44 22.97 -23.22
C PHE A 19 -17.78 22.65 -24.56
N LYS A 20 -18.53 22.78 -25.67
CA LYS A 20 -18.06 22.38 -27.02
C LYS A 20 -16.83 23.17 -27.49
N ALA A 21 -16.75 24.47 -27.22
CA ALA A 21 -15.62 25.28 -27.68
C ALA A 21 -14.32 25.01 -26.89
N PRO A 22 -14.30 25.05 -25.55
CA PRO A 22 -13.11 24.65 -24.77
C PRO A 22 -12.73 23.19 -25.00
N PHE A 23 -13.69 22.28 -25.13
CA PHE A 23 -13.39 20.87 -25.41
C PHE A 23 -12.69 20.67 -26.76
N LYS A 24 -13.01 21.45 -27.80
CA LYS A 24 -12.26 21.40 -29.08
C LYS A 24 -10.78 21.80 -28.90
N ILE A 25 -10.51 22.81 -28.08
CA ILE A 25 -9.14 23.27 -27.78
C ILE A 25 -8.40 22.20 -26.96
N LEU A 26 -9.00 21.74 -25.85
CA LEU A 26 -8.45 20.69 -24.99
C LEU A 26 -8.19 19.39 -25.76
N ARG A 27 -9.03 19.05 -26.76
CA ARG A 27 -8.88 17.85 -27.61
C ARG A 27 -7.56 17.83 -28.40
N LEU A 28 -6.95 19.00 -28.67
CA LEU A 28 -5.62 19.09 -29.28
C LEU A 28 -4.51 18.55 -28.35
N PHE A 29 -4.64 18.78 -27.04
CA PHE A 29 -3.71 18.30 -26.01
C PHE A 29 -4.00 16.86 -25.54
N VAL A 30 -5.15 16.29 -25.92
CA VAL A 30 -5.50 14.89 -25.63
C VAL A 30 -4.76 13.95 -26.58
N ARG A 31 -4.04 12.97 -26.01
CA ARG A 31 -3.38 11.85 -26.72
C ARG A 31 -4.33 11.19 -27.74
N GLU A 32 -3.83 10.95 -28.95
CA GLU A 32 -4.57 10.42 -30.10
C GLU A 32 -5.45 9.20 -29.77
N LYS A 33 -4.89 8.15 -29.17
CA LYS A 33 -5.63 6.94 -28.75
C LYS A 33 -6.80 7.18 -27.79
N LEU A 34 -6.84 8.34 -27.11
CA LEU A 34 -7.98 8.76 -26.27
C LEU A 34 -8.92 9.70 -27.05
N ARG A 35 -8.36 10.57 -27.92
CA ARG A 35 -9.08 11.45 -28.85
C ARG A 35 -10.06 10.68 -29.75
N GLU A 36 -9.68 9.48 -30.20
CA GLU A 36 -10.50 8.57 -31.02
C GLU A 36 -11.68 7.93 -30.26
N ARG A 37 -11.62 7.87 -28.93
CA ARG A 37 -12.60 7.15 -28.11
C ARG A 37 -13.69 8.04 -27.55
N VAL A 38 -13.50 9.37 -27.57
CA VAL A 38 -14.46 10.34 -27.04
C VAL A 38 -15.31 10.91 -28.17
N PHE A 39 -16.62 10.67 -28.09
CA PHE A 39 -17.63 11.13 -29.05
C PHE A 39 -18.59 12.09 -28.35
N THR A 40 -18.91 13.22 -29.00
CA THR A 40 -19.98 14.12 -28.55
C THR A 40 -21.22 13.86 -29.39
N VAL A 41 -22.35 13.54 -28.75
CA VAL A 41 -23.56 13.06 -29.43
C VAL A 41 -24.82 13.71 -28.87
N SER A 42 -25.86 13.86 -29.69
CA SER A 42 -27.18 14.25 -29.20
C SER A 42 -27.94 13.04 -28.62
N VAL A 43 -29.00 13.28 -27.83
CA VAL A 43 -29.87 12.20 -27.33
C VAL A 43 -30.43 11.32 -28.46
N PRO A 44 -30.95 11.85 -29.60
CA PRO A 44 -31.35 11.02 -30.74
C PRO A 44 -30.24 10.11 -31.28
N GLN A 45 -29.01 10.64 -31.38
CA GLN A 45 -27.83 9.90 -31.87
C GLN A 45 -27.34 8.83 -30.88
N LEU A 46 -27.68 8.92 -29.59
CA LEU A 46 -27.22 7.98 -28.58
C LEU A 46 -27.66 6.53 -28.88
N SER A 47 -28.86 6.37 -29.46
CA SER A 47 -29.39 5.07 -29.87
C SER A 47 -28.60 4.38 -31.01
N LEU A 48 -27.73 5.11 -31.72
CA LEU A 48 -26.77 4.57 -32.70
C LEU A 48 -25.49 4.03 -32.05
N HIS A 49 -25.32 4.18 -30.73
CA HIS A 49 -24.11 3.81 -30.01
C HIS A 49 -24.38 2.93 -28.78
N VAL A 50 -25.58 2.98 -28.22
CA VAL A 50 -26.03 2.15 -27.10
C VAL A 50 -27.38 1.54 -27.47
N PRO A 51 -27.58 0.21 -27.32
CA PRO A 51 -28.87 -0.42 -27.62
C PRO A 51 -30.01 0.21 -26.82
N ARG A 52 -31.15 0.50 -27.47
CA ARG A 52 -32.30 1.16 -26.82
C ARG A 52 -32.77 0.48 -25.52
N LYS A 53 -32.70 -0.86 -25.46
CA LYS A 53 -33.03 -1.65 -24.26
C LYS A 53 -32.13 -1.42 -23.04
N ALA A 54 -30.97 -0.78 -23.22
CA ALA A 54 -30.03 -0.42 -22.16
C ALA A 54 -30.01 1.10 -21.88
N LEU A 55 -30.82 1.87 -22.61
CA LEU A 55 -30.96 3.32 -22.43
C LEU A 55 -32.25 3.64 -21.67
N PRO A 56 -32.21 4.57 -20.70
CA PRO A 56 -33.41 5.10 -20.05
C PRO A 56 -34.38 5.73 -21.06
N VAL A 57 -35.68 5.73 -20.74
CA VAL A 57 -36.71 6.35 -21.59
C VAL A 57 -36.40 7.83 -21.92
N HIS A 58 -35.96 8.62 -20.93
CA HIS A 58 -35.58 10.02 -21.12
C HIS A 58 -34.32 10.24 -21.99
N LEU A 59 -33.55 9.17 -22.29
CA LEU A 59 -32.43 9.16 -23.22
C LEU A 59 -32.77 8.46 -24.56
N GLY A 60 -34.07 8.29 -24.86
CA GLY A 60 -34.55 7.70 -26.12
C GLY A 60 -34.46 6.17 -26.17
N GLY A 61 -34.42 5.51 -25.01
CA GLY A 61 -34.43 4.06 -24.88
C GLY A 61 -35.75 3.47 -24.36
N THR A 62 -35.68 2.23 -23.91
CA THR A 62 -36.82 1.46 -23.38
C THR A 62 -36.51 0.83 -22.02
N LEU A 63 -35.44 1.24 -21.33
CA LEU A 63 -35.15 0.83 -19.97
C LEU A 63 -35.98 1.70 -19.01
N GLU A 64 -36.93 1.08 -18.32
CA GLU A 64 -37.55 1.68 -17.15
C GLU A 64 -36.60 1.54 -15.96
N ILE A 65 -36.24 2.67 -15.35
CA ILE A 65 -35.43 2.68 -14.12
C ILE A 65 -36.40 2.74 -12.94
N ASP A 66 -36.64 1.59 -12.31
CA ASP A 66 -37.20 1.57 -10.97
C ASP A 66 -36.09 1.87 -9.94
N HIS A 67 -35.95 3.15 -9.60
CA HIS A 67 -34.99 3.60 -8.62
C HIS A 67 -35.34 3.12 -7.19
N ALA A 68 -36.63 2.92 -6.88
CA ALA A 68 -37.06 2.44 -5.57
C ALA A 68 -36.68 0.97 -5.36
N THR A 69 -36.89 0.11 -6.36
CA THR A 69 -36.42 -1.29 -6.34
C THR A 69 -34.89 -1.36 -6.35
N TRP A 70 -34.19 -0.48 -7.07
CA TRP A 70 -32.73 -0.41 -7.01
C TRP A 70 -32.23 -0.03 -5.61
N LEU A 71 -32.79 1.02 -5.00
CA LEU A 71 -32.49 1.42 -3.62
C LEU A 71 -32.84 0.31 -2.62
N LEU A 72 -33.95 -0.39 -2.80
CA LEU A 72 -34.34 -1.53 -1.97
C LEU A 72 -33.34 -2.69 -2.09
N ASN A 73 -32.80 -2.94 -3.29
CA ASN A 73 -31.74 -3.94 -3.50
C ASN A 73 -30.40 -3.49 -2.91
N CYS A 74 -30.06 -2.21 -2.99
CA CYS A 74 -28.90 -1.63 -2.30
C CYS A 74 -29.06 -1.76 -0.78
N ARG A 75 -30.25 -1.46 -0.23
CA ARG A 75 -30.57 -1.62 1.19
C ARG A 75 -30.47 -3.08 1.61
N LYS A 76 -31.09 -4.02 0.88
CA LYS A 76 -30.95 -5.47 1.13
C LYS A 76 -29.49 -5.94 1.08
N SER A 77 -28.71 -5.44 0.14
CA SER A 77 -27.27 -5.73 0.06
C SER A 77 -26.43 -5.11 1.19
N MET A 78 -26.99 -4.18 1.97
CA MET A 78 -26.38 -3.60 3.17
C MET A 78 -26.90 -4.30 4.43
N THR A 79 -28.20 -4.56 4.56
CA THR A 79 -28.78 -5.29 5.69
C THR A 79 -28.31 -6.73 5.75
N ASN A 80 -28.10 -7.41 4.61
CA ASN A 80 -27.46 -8.73 4.60
C ASN A 80 -26.04 -8.73 5.20
N ARG A 81 -25.37 -7.57 5.29
CA ARG A 81 -24.08 -7.40 5.96
C ARG A 81 -24.24 -7.03 7.44
N GLU A 82 -25.35 -6.40 7.82
CA GLU A 82 -25.73 -6.16 9.22
C GLU A 82 -26.21 -7.47 9.87
N ASP A 83 -26.94 -8.33 9.16
CA ASP A 83 -27.35 -9.66 9.62
C ASP A 83 -26.14 -10.61 9.77
N GLU A 84 -25.14 -10.55 8.87
CA GLU A 84 -23.84 -11.22 9.07
C GLU A 84 -23.09 -10.71 10.31
N LEU A 85 -23.09 -9.39 10.54
CA LEU A 85 -22.46 -8.78 11.72
C LEU A 85 -23.20 -9.15 13.02
N LEU A 86 -24.53 -9.20 13.01
CA LEU A 86 -25.36 -9.57 14.16
C LEU A 86 -25.27 -11.07 14.46
N ALA A 87 -25.20 -11.94 13.44
CA ALA A 87 -24.96 -13.37 13.63
C ALA A 87 -23.61 -13.63 14.35
N ASN A 88 -22.57 -12.87 14.00
CA ASN A 88 -21.27 -12.93 14.67
C ASN A 88 -21.29 -12.40 16.12
N ILE A 89 -22.23 -11.51 16.46
CA ILE A 89 -22.39 -10.99 17.83
C ILE A 89 -23.20 -11.96 18.71
N VAL A 90 -24.27 -12.56 18.18
CA VAL A 90 -25.14 -13.48 18.94
C VAL A 90 -24.47 -14.83 19.22
N GLY A 91 -23.45 -15.21 18.44
CA GLY A 91 -22.62 -16.39 18.70
C GLY A 91 -21.78 -16.34 19.98
N VAL A 92 -21.61 -15.16 20.60
CA VAL A 92 -20.78 -14.96 21.80
C VAL A 92 -21.67 -14.67 23.02
N GLY A 93 -22.39 -15.70 23.48
CA GLY A 93 -23.47 -15.58 24.46
C GLY A 93 -23.51 -16.67 25.53
N VAL A 94 -22.42 -16.80 26.31
CA VAL A 94 -22.30 -17.46 27.63
C VAL A 94 -23.25 -18.63 27.92
N GLY A 95 -22.74 -19.87 27.78
CA GLY A 95 -23.39 -21.04 28.35
C GLY A 95 -23.19 -21.15 29.87
N VAL A 96 -24.28 -21.07 30.64
CA VAL A 96 -24.35 -21.59 32.02
C VAL A 96 -25.45 -22.65 32.07
N GLY A 97 -25.06 -23.91 32.26
CA GLY A 97 -26.00 -25.04 32.31
C GLY A 97 -26.39 -25.43 33.74
N VAL A 98 -27.68 -25.68 33.97
CA VAL A 98 -28.27 -26.39 35.13
C VAL A 98 -29.46 -27.23 34.59
N PRO A 99 -29.69 -28.48 35.04
CA PRO A 99 -30.50 -29.47 34.32
C PRO A 99 -32.03 -29.40 34.59
N PRO A 100 -32.86 -30.12 33.80
CA PRO A 100 -34.32 -29.99 33.88
C PRO A 100 -34.94 -30.82 35.02
N ALA A 101 -35.96 -30.24 35.69
CA ALA A 101 -36.81 -30.93 36.65
C ALA A 101 -38.24 -31.07 36.12
N THR A 102 -38.81 -32.26 36.29
CA THR A 102 -40.15 -32.66 35.85
C THR A 102 -41.22 -32.37 36.90
N THR A 103 -42.43 -32.03 36.42
CA THR A 103 -43.81 -32.26 36.95
C THR A 103 -44.68 -31.04 36.64
N ALA A 104 -45.98 -31.05 36.31
CA ALA A 104 -46.99 -32.01 35.88
C ALA A 104 -48.33 -31.58 36.52
N ALA A 105 -49.37 -31.48 35.68
CA ALA A 105 -50.81 -31.56 36.00
C ALA A 105 -51.61 -30.33 36.49
N ASN A 106 -52.65 -30.03 35.69
CA ASN A 106 -54.02 -29.61 36.07
C ASN A 106 -54.27 -28.14 36.53
N THR A 107 -55.34 -27.44 36.12
CA THR A 107 -56.47 -27.78 35.21
C THR A 107 -57.17 -26.53 34.65
N SER A 108 -57.63 -26.62 33.38
CA SER A 108 -58.79 -25.95 32.76
C SER A 108 -59.19 -24.48 33.09
N ALA A 109 -59.11 -23.58 32.10
CA ALA A 109 -60.29 -23.07 31.36
C ALA A 109 -59.91 -22.16 30.17
N ALA A 110 -60.75 -22.16 29.14
CA ALA A 110 -60.51 -21.65 27.78
C ALA A 110 -60.28 -20.13 27.57
N ALA A 111 -59.33 -19.76 26.70
CA ALA A 111 -59.52 -18.91 25.50
C ALA A 111 -58.20 -18.75 24.71
N SER A 112 -58.28 -18.58 23.38
CA SER A 112 -57.14 -18.59 22.43
C SER A 112 -56.46 -17.19 22.26
N PRO A 113 -55.42 -16.99 21.42
CA PRO A 113 -54.08 -16.72 21.96
C PRO A 113 -53.47 -15.33 21.63
N LEU A 114 -52.56 -14.87 22.51
CA LEU A 114 -51.19 -14.31 22.26
C LEU A 114 -51.02 -13.18 21.21
N THR A 115 -50.20 -12.12 21.38
CA THR A 115 -49.23 -11.77 22.44
C THR A 115 -48.81 -10.29 22.40
N ASN A 116 -48.36 -9.80 23.55
CA ASN A 116 -47.26 -8.86 23.86
C ASN A 116 -46.43 -8.28 22.69
N GLY A 117 -45.87 -7.06 22.76
CA GLY A 117 -45.67 -6.20 23.94
C GLY A 117 -44.21 -6.13 24.37
N SER A 118 -43.42 -5.24 23.73
CA SER A 118 -42.13 -4.74 24.23
C SER A 118 -41.66 -3.55 23.39
N SER A 119 -41.23 -2.43 24.01
CA SER A 119 -40.24 -1.49 23.42
C SER A 119 -39.89 -0.28 24.31
N ALA A 120 -39.47 -0.52 25.56
CA ALA A 120 -38.72 0.50 26.32
C ALA A 120 -37.38 0.88 25.64
N ALA A 121 -36.92 0.10 24.65
CA ALA A 121 -35.76 0.37 23.80
C ALA A 121 -35.97 1.50 22.77
N SER A 122 -37.20 1.97 22.53
CA SER A 122 -37.49 2.97 21.49
C SER A 122 -37.01 4.39 21.83
N ALA A 123 -36.88 4.73 23.11
CA ALA A 123 -36.61 6.11 23.55
C ALA A 123 -35.15 6.55 23.33
N VAL A 124 -34.17 5.68 23.56
CA VAL A 124 -32.73 6.03 23.48
C VAL A 124 -32.25 6.11 22.03
N ALA A 125 -32.78 5.28 21.13
CA ALA A 125 -32.47 5.33 19.70
C ALA A 125 -32.90 6.65 19.04
N ALA A 126 -34.02 7.23 19.47
CA ALA A 126 -34.55 8.48 18.92
C ALA A 126 -33.62 9.69 19.17
N THR A 127 -32.97 9.76 20.35
CA THR A 127 -32.10 10.89 20.71
C THR A 127 -30.81 10.93 19.87
N ILE A 128 -30.24 9.76 19.54
CA ILE A 128 -29.01 9.67 18.73
C ILE A 128 -29.27 10.05 17.27
N ILE A 129 -30.43 9.67 16.72
CA ILE A 129 -30.84 10.02 15.35
C ILE A 129 -30.99 11.54 15.16
N SER A 130 -31.45 12.27 16.19
CA SER A 130 -31.61 13.73 16.11
C SER A 130 -30.27 14.49 16.05
N ALA A 131 -29.25 14.04 16.78
CA ALA A 131 -27.92 14.66 16.76
C ALA A 131 -27.19 14.45 15.42
N VAL A 132 -27.39 13.29 14.77
CA VAL A 132 -26.83 13.01 13.44
C VAL A 132 -27.48 13.86 12.34
N HIS A 133 -28.78 14.19 12.47
CA HIS A 133 -29.46 15.08 11.52
C HIS A 133 -28.99 16.53 11.61
N GLN A 134 -28.78 17.08 12.82
CA GLN A 134 -28.34 18.47 12.98
C GLN A 134 -26.92 18.76 12.43
N LEU A 135 -26.04 17.75 12.36
CA LEU A 135 -24.71 17.87 11.75
C LEU A 135 -24.73 17.71 10.22
N ALA A 136 -25.82 17.20 9.62
CA ALA A 136 -25.95 17.00 8.18
C ALA A 136 -26.49 18.23 7.43
N GLU A 137 -27.26 19.09 8.11
CA GLU A 137 -27.91 20.26 7.49
C GLU A 137 -26.97 21.48 7.30
N SER A 138 -25.76 21.46 7.87
CA SER A 138 -24.87 22.64 7.89
C SER A 138 -24.08 22.91 6.60
N ASN A 139 -24.18 22.07 5.55
CA ASN A 139 -23.25 22.15 4.41
C ASN A 139 -23.77 21.66 3.04
N THR A 140 -25.06 21.86 2.72
CA THR A 140 -25.55 21.60 1.35
C THR A 140 -26.57 22.64 0.85
N THR A 141 -26.11 23.68 0.16
CA THR A 141 -26.99 24.58 -0.60
C THR A 141 -27.27 23.99 -1.98
N VAL A 142 -28.49 23.47 -2.20
CA VAL A 142 -28.99 23.11 -3.54
C VAL A 142 -30.20 23.98 -3.87
N VAL A 143 -30.01 24.93 -4.79
CA VAL A 143 -31.11 25.71 -5.37
C VAL A 143 -31.86 24.83 -6.36
N THR A 144 -33.14 24.58 -6.10
CA THR A 144 -34.05 23.90 -7.02
C THR A 144 -35.12 24.89 -7.48
N VAL A 145 -35.11 25.27 -8.75
CA VAL A 145 -36.14 26.13 -9.34
C VAL A 145 -37.27 25.26 -9.89
N SER A 146 -38.38 25.20 -9.16
CA SER A 146 -39.61 24.52 -9.60
C SER A 146 -40.53 25.51 -10.29
N GLY A 147 -40.90 25.24 -11.55
CA GLY A 147 -41.91 26.03 -12.28
C GLY A 147 -43.28 25.37 -12.20
N GLU A 148 -44.25 26.01 -11.52
CA GLU A 148 -45.63 25.54 -11.47
C GLU A 148 -46.51 26.08 -12.63
N HIS A 149 -47.59 25.35 -12.91
CA HIS A 149 -48.55 25.69 -13.95
C HIS A 149 -49.80 26.40 -13.39
N GLY A 150 -50.18 27.53 -14.02
CA GLY A 150 -51.54 27.65 -14.57
C GLY A 150 -52.55 28.61 -13.92
N ARG A 151 -52.94 29.65 -14.71
CA ARG A 151 -54.27 30.33 -14.79
C ARG A 151 -54.82 30.97 -13.49
N THR A 152 -55.31 32.21 -13.44
CA THR A 152 -56.00 33.12 -14.40
C THR A 152 -55.57 34.58 -14.10
N GLY A 153 -55.78 35.64 -14.88
CA GLY A 153 -56.49 35.89 -16.14
C GLY A 153 -57.08 37.32 -16.12
N GLY A 154 -56.83 38.16 -17.14
CA GLY A 154 -57.52 39.46 -17.28
C GLY A 154 -56.71 40.61 -17.90
N GLY A 155 -57.07 40.98 -19.14
CA GLY A 155 -57.06 42.36 -19.66
C GLY A 155 -55.74 43.05 -20.03
N GLY A 156 -55.72 43.72 -21.19
CA GLY A 156 -54.82 44.86 -21.43
C GLY A 156 -53.90 44.77 -22.65
N SER A 157 -54.29 45.47 -23.71
CA SER A 157 -53.51 45.89 -24.89
C SER A 157 -52.06 46.37 -24.63
N GLY A 158 -51.16 46.12 -25.59
CA GLY A 158 -49.86 46.82 -25.70
C GLY A 158 -48.94 46.23 -26.76
N SER A 159 -48.19 47.07 -27.47
CA SER A 159 -47.27 46.69 -28.56
C SER A 159 -45.79 46.84 -28.17
N SER A 160 -44.91 46.40 -29.08
CA SER A 160 -43.54 46.87 -29.34
C SER A 160 -42.43 46.63 -28.29
N GLU A 161 -41.44 45.83 -28.75
CA GLU A 161 -39.99 46.06 -28.74
C GLU A 161 -39.16 46.37 -27.46
N GLU A 162 -38.04 45.63 -27.39
CA GLU A 162 -36.73 45.91 -26.79
C GLU A 162 -36.54 46.20 -25.28
N SER A 163 -35.54 45.48 -24.75
CA SER A 163 -34.63 45.84 -23.64
C SER A 163 -35.17 45.92 -22.21
N GLU A 164 -34.51 45.15 -21.33
CA GLU A 164 -34.55 45.30 -19.87
C GLU A 164 -33.10 45.17 -19.36
N PRO A 165 -32.52 46.25 -18.80
CA PRO A 165 -31.30 46.20 -18.00
C PRO A 165 -31.61 46.24 -16.49
N ASN A 166 -30.76 45.57 -15.70
CA ASN A 166 -30.51 45.74 -14.26
C ASN A 166 -31.46 46.60 -13.39
N GLU A 167 -31.96 45.98 -12.31
CA GLU A 167 -32.05 46.66 -11.01
C GLU A 167 -31.14 45.99 -9.95
N ASN A 168 -30.63 46.83 -9.04
CA ASN A 168 -29.72 46.45 -7.95
C ASN A 168 -30.48 45.90 -6.73
N ILE A 169 -29.81 45.09 -5.91
CA ILE A 169 -29.73 45.26 -4.45
C ILE A 169 -28.48 44.50 -3.92
N THR A 170 -27.45 45.30 -3.59
CA THR A 170 -26.68 45.36 -2.32
C THR A 170 -26.92 44.24 -1.27
N ILE A 171 -25.96 43.74 -0.48
CA ILE A 171 -25.08 44.46 0.48
C ILE A 171 -23.75 43.71 0.73
N ASN A 172 -22.66 44.49 0.92
CA ASN A 172 -21.40 44.35 1.69
C ASN A 172 -21.05 42.99 2.36
N GLY A 173 -19.79 42.59 2.54
CA GLY A 173 -18.46 43.22 2.35
C GLY A 173 -17.43 42.39 3.14
N LEU A 174 -16.19 42.20 2.69
CA LEU A 174 -15.04 43.09 2.92
C LEU A 174 -13.94 42.85 1.88
N SER A 175 -13.19 43.91 1.53
CA SER A 175 -12.31 43.95 0.36
C SER A 175 -10.89 43.42 0.56
N PRO A 176 -10.22 42.95 -0.52
CA PRO A 176 -8.75 42.88 -0.58
C PRO A 176 -8.15 44.24 -0.95
N SER A 177 -6.89 44.49 -0.59
CA SER A 177 -6.15 45.70 -0.97
C SER A 177 -5.09 45.44 -2.05
N HIS A 178 -5.27 46.13 -3.18
CA HIS A 178 -4.26 46.68 -4.11
C HIS A 178 -2.84 46.92 -3.52
N ARG A 179 -1.72 47.02 -4.27
CA ARG A 179 -1.38 47.21 -5.71
C ARG A 179 0.12 46.76 -5.89
N THR A 180 0.82 46.78 -7.02
CA THR A 180 0.70 47.44 -8.36
C THR A 180 1.34 46.53 -9.44
N ALA A 181 1.55 47.03 -10.67
CA ALA A 181 2.43 46.43 -11.68
C ALA A 181 3.57 47.40 -12.06
N ALA A 182 4.75 46.88 -12.43
CA ALA A 182 5.83 47.61 -13.11
C ALA A 182 6.61 46.64 -14.02
N SER A 183 7.15 47.15 -15.13
CA SER A 183 7.73 46.39 -16.24
C SER A 183 9.26 46.46 -16.30
N ALA A 184 9.82 45.54 -17.12
CA ALA A 184 11.15 45.53 -17.74
C ALA A 184 12.26 44.68 -17.08
N GLY A 185 13.16 44.17 -17.93
CA GLY A 185 14.52 43.74 -17.53
C GLY A 185 14.89 42.29 -17.83
N THR A 186 15.51 42.05 -19.00
CA THR A 186 16.23 40.80 -19.30
C THR A 186 17.53 40.73 -18.50
N ALA A 187 17.75 39.68 -17.69
CA ALA A 187 19.08 39.21 -17.28
C ALA A 187 18.98 37.80 -16.66
N GLY A 188 19.87 36.89 -17.05
CA GLY A 188 20.09 35.64 -16.32
C GLY A 188 20.91 35.88 -15.05
N SER A 189 20.74 35.05 -14.02
CA SER A 189 21.61 35.07 -12.84
C SER A 189 21.87 33.67 -12.31
N LEU A 190 23.15 33.38 -12.05
CA LEU A 190 23.58 32.18 -11.32
C LEU A 190 23.13 32.26 -9.86
N LEU A 191 22.72 31.12 -9.30
CA LEU A 191 22.56 30.97 -7.85
C LEU A 191 23.93 30.75 -7.19
N LYS A 192 24.52 31.80 -6.64
CA LYS A 192 25.58 31.68 -5.62
C LYS A 192 24.95 31.62 -4.23
N LEU A 193 25.16 30.53 -3.51
CA LEU A 193 24.92 30.46 -2.07
C LEU A 193 25.91 31.38 -1.35
N ASN A 194 25.40 32.38 -0.66
CA ASN A 194 26.22 33.37 0.03
C ASN A 194 26.45 32.93 1.47
N THR A 195 27.71 32.64 1.82
CA THR A 195 28.12 32.47 3.22
C THR A 195 28.35 33.84 3.83
N SER A 196 27.76 34.10 5.00
CA SER A 196 28.13 35.23 5.84
C SER A 196 28.06 34.81 7.30
N GLY A 197 29.04 35.26 8.07
CA GLY A 197 29.13 34.93 9.48
C GLY A 197 29.85 36.02 10.27
N ILE A 198 29.95 35.76 11.57
CA ILE A 198 30.78 36.46 12.57
C ILE A 198 30.28 37.85 12.98
N GLN A 199 29.99 37.98 14.27
CA GLN A 199 30.47 39.13 15.04
C GLN A 199 31.10 38.63 16.36
N GLN A 200 32.28 39.15 16.67
CA GLN A 200 33.10 38.74 17.82
C GLN A 200 32.76 39.56 19.08
N SER A 201 33.11 39.04 20.25
CA SER A 201 33.67 39.87 21.34
C SER A 201 34.73 39.09 22.14
N ASN A 202 35.73 39.80 22.65
CA ASN A 202 36.99 39.25 23.18
C ASN A 202 36.93 38.85 24.67
N GLY A 203 37.77 37.89 25.06
CA GLY A 203 38.09 37.59 26.45
C GLY A 203 39.32 36.67 26.56
N THR A 204 40.48 37.24 26.89
CA THR A 204 41.80 36.60 26.86
C THR A 204 42.16 35.77 28.11
N ALA A 205 42.77 34.60 27.92
CA ALA A 205 43.95 34.15 28.69
C ALA A 205 44.62 32.98 27.94
N ALA A 206 45.96 32.99 27.84
CA ALA A 206 46.73 31.96 27.14
C ALA A 206 47.51 31.08 28.12
N VAL A 207 47.78 29.82 27.76
CA VAL A 207 49.08 29.13 27.97
C VAL A 207 49.25 28.06 26.86
N SER A 208 50.45 28.00 26.28
CA SER A 208 50.94 27.01 25.30
C SER A 208 51.18 25.62 25.92
N ILE A 209 51.24 24.50 25.21
CA ILE A 209 52.34 24.04 24.32
C ILE A 209 51.84 22.85 23.50
N ALA A 210 52.37 22.69 22.29
CA ALA A 210 52.23 21.50 21.43
C ALA A 210 53.66 21.02 21.02
N PRO A 211 53.81 20.02 20.13
CA PRO A 211 53.38 18.62 20.23
C PRO A 211 54.59 17.66 20.08
N THR A 212 54.41 16.34 20.27
CA THR A 212 55.38 15.34 19.80
C THR A 212 54.69 14.15 19.15
N ALA A 213 55.27 13.69 18.03
CA ALA A 213 54.77 12.63 17.16
C ALA A 213 55.59 11.32 17.30
N ALA A 214 55.34 10.39 16.38
CA ALA A 214 56.11 9.17 16.08
C ALA A 214 55.95 7.98 17.07
N ALA A 215 56.22 6.72 16.70
CA ALA A 215 56.15 6.00 15.40
C ALA A 215 56.49 4.51 15.64
N ALA A 216 56.22 3.65 14.65
CA ALA A 216 56.90 2.36 14.41
C ALA A 216 56.73 1.22 15.45
N ALA A 217 57.11 -0.05 15.20
CA ALA A 217 57.03 -0.89 13.99
C ALA A 217 57.42 -2.35 14.35
N ALA A 218 57.13 -3.29 13.43
CA ALA A 218 57.90 -4.51 13.11
C ALA A 218 58.00 -5.71 14.10
N ALA A 219 57.40 -6.83 13.65
CA ALA A 219 58.00 -8.15 13.39
C ALA A 219 58.71 -9.00 14.49
N ALA A 220 58.36 -10.29 14.59
CA ALA A 220 59.16 -11.45 14.13
C ALA A 220 58.92 -12.80 14.86
N ALA A 221 58.63 -13.84 14.06
CA ALA A 221 59.17 -15.22 14.08
C ALA A 221 59.04 -16.21 15.28
N GLY A 222 58.51 -17.41 14.96
CA GLY A 222 58.93 -18.72 15.52
C GLY A 222 58.14 -19.25 16.75
N ALA A 223 57.88 -20.56 16.91
CA ALA A 223 58.09 -21.71 16.02
C ALA A 223 57.27 -22.96 16.49
N THR A 224 56.88 -23.84 15.55
CA THR A 224 56.73 -25.33 15.62
C THR A 224 56.13 -26.00 16.89
N THR A 225 55.11 -26.87 16.82
CA THR A 225 55.09 -28.26 16.25
C THR A 225 53.65 -28.84 16.42
N ALA A 226 53.14 -29.88 15.73
CA ALA A 226 53.45 -30.54 14.45
C ALA A 226 52.33 -31.57 14.11
N THR A 227 52.06 -31.84 12.80
CA THR A 227 51.64 -33.14 12.15
C THR A 227 50.51 -34.01 12.73
N ALA A 228 49.66 -34.74 11.99
CA ALA A 228 49.49 -35.09 10.55
C ALA A 228 47.99 -35.45 10.33
N ALA A 229 47.29 -35.16 9.21
CA ALA A 229 47.31 -35.79 7.88
C ALA A 229 46.92 -37.29 7.85
N ALA A 230 46.23 -37.88 6.85
CA ALA A 230 45.37 -37.38 5.75
C ALA A 230 44.76 -38.60 4.98
N ALA A 231 43.91 -38.35 3.98
CA ALA A 231 43.36 -39.26 2.95
C ALA A 231 42.32 -40.33 3.43
N ALA A 232 41.11 -40.49 2.87
CA ALA A 232 40.55 -40.36 1.51
C ALA A 232 40.57 -41.66 0.67
N ALA A 233 39.38 -42.15 0.31
CA ALA A 233 39.11 -42.98 -0.86
C ALA A 233 37.61 -42.89 -1.22
N ALA A 234 37.31 -42.78 -2.50
CA ALA A 234 35.95 -42.83 -3.04
C ALA A 234 35.67 -44.20 -3.69
N ALA A 235 34.40 -44.58 -3.79
CA ALA A 235 33.96 -45.65 -4.70
C ALA A 235 32.54 -45.36 -5.21
N ALA A 236 32.33 -45.53 -6.51
CA ALA A 236 31.02 -45.42 -7.16
C ALA A 236 30.55 -46.80 -7.60
N ALA A 237 29.22 -47.01 -7.67
CA ALA A 237 28.65 -48.15 -8.37
C ALA A 237 27.25 -47.80 -8.93
N THR A 238 27.07 -48.05 -10.22
CA THR A 238 25.80 -47.99 -10.97
C THR A 238 25.32 -49.39 -11.31
N ALA A 239 24.02 -49.67 -11.19
CA ALA A 239 23.30 -50.68 -11.99
C ALA A 239 21.78 -50.41 -11.91
N ALA A 240 21.01 -50.91 -12.88
CA ALA A 240 19.64 -50.47 -13.13
C ALA A 240 18.61 -51.62 -13.18
N ASP A 241 17.35 -51.19 -13.06
CA ASP A 241 16.12 -51.72 -13.68
C ASP A 241 15.53 -53.07 -13.20
N SER A 242 14.22 -53.04 -12.90
CA SER A 242 13.19 -54.04 -13.26
C SER A 242 11.91 -53.85 -12.43
N ALA A 243 10.74 -53.91 -13.08
CA ALA A 243 9.43 -53.69 -12.46
C ALA A 243 8.66 -54.99 -12.16
N ALA A 244 7.82 -54.98 -11.11
CA ALA A 244 6.49 -55.62 -11.03
C ALA A 244 5.88 -55.38 -9.63
N GLY A 245 4.57 -55.16 -9.54
CA GLY A 245 3.86 -54.98 -8.26
C GLY A 245 2.95 -56.16 -7.90
N VAL A 246 2.26 -56.08 -6.76
CA VAL A 246 0.91 -56.62 -6.47
C VAL A 246 0.51 -56.14 -5.05
N ALA A 247 -0.79 -55.93 -4.81
CA ALA A 247 -1.35 -55.36 -3.59
C ALA A 247 -1.66 -56.41 -2.49
N SER A 248 -1.77 -55.98 -1.22
CA SER A 248 -3.06 -55.89 -0.49
C SER A 248 -2.94 -55.73 1.04
N ASN A 249 -3.89 -54.96 1.60
CA ASN A 249 -4.49 -54.96 2.97
C ASN A 249 -3.66 -55.20 4.25
N GLY A 250 -3.88 -54.37 5.29
CA GLY A 250 -3.61 -54.82 6.67
C GLY A 250 -3.60 -53.84 7.85
N SER A 251 -4.57 -52.91 7.99
CA SER A 251 -5.00 -52.27 9.26
C SER A 251 -3.98 -51.68 10.27
N ALA A 252 -4.06 -50.34 10.41
CA ALA A 252 -4.22 -49.61 11.69
C ALA A 252 -3.15 -49.64 12.79
N ALA A 253 -2.28 -48.62 12.80
CA ALA A 253 -2.05 -47.70 13.92
C ALA A 253 -1.32 -46.43 13.41
N GLU A 254 -1.29 -45.36 14.21
CA GLU A 254 -0.47 -44.14 14.03
C GLU A 254 -0.78 -43.28 12.77
N PHE A 255 -1.79 -42.42 12.89
CA PHE A 255 -2.12 -41.40 11.89
C PHE A 255 -1.42 -40.07 12.21
N TRP A 256 -0.24 -39.89 11.63
CA TRP A 256 0.45 -38.64 11.28
C TRP A 256 0.10 -37.35 12.06
N SER A 257 0.94 -37.04 13.04
CA SER A 257 1.08 -35.70 13.63
C SER A 257 2.39 -35.06 13.17
N GLU A 258 2.50 -34.77 11.87
CA GLU A 258 3.61 -34.03 11.29
C GLU A 258 3.09 -32.87 10.42
N ASN A 259 3.00 -31.68 11.01
CA ASN A 259 3.08 -30.45 10.23
C ASN A 259 4.44 -30.47 9.50
N PRO A 260 4.51 -30.21 8.18
CA PRO A 260 5.79 -30.09 7.51
C PRO A 260 6.57 -28.93 8.16
N PRO A 261 7.83 -29.12 8.59
CA PRO A 261 8.58 -28.07 9.25
C PRO A 261 8.86 -26.94 8.26
N SER A 262 8.16 -25.82 8.44
CA SER A 262 8.57 -24.53 7.91
C SER A 262 10.01 -24.25 8.37
N SER A 263 10.94 -24.17 7.40
CA SER A 263 12.34 -23.79 7.59
C SER A 263 13.25 -24.78 8.34
N ALA A 264 13.64 -25.88 7.68
CA ALA A 264 14.92 -26.54 7.97
C ALA A 264 15.58 -27.16 6.72
N SER A 265 16.88 -26.89 6.55
CA SER A 265 17.81 -27.61 5.66
C SER A 265 17.51 -27.68 4.14
N SER A 266 17.65 -26.54 3.47
CA SER A 266 18.40 -26.53 2.19
C SER A 266 19.73 -25.83 2.44
N GLY A 267 20.83 -26.38 1.94
CA GLY A 267 22.19 -26.04 2.39
C GLY A 267 22.50 -24.54 2.31
N PHE A 268 23.14 -24.01 3.36
CA PHE A 268 23.58 -22.61 3.41
C PHE A 268 24.52 -22.30 2.25
N SER A 269 24.04 -21.45 1.35
CA SER A 269 24.87 -20.70 0.41
C SER A 269 24.39 -19.25 0.43
N ASP A 270 25.22 -18.34 0.94
CA ASP A 270 24.95 -16.90 0.90
C ASP A 270 24.89 -16.34 -0.54
N ASP A 271 25.34 -17.14 -1.51
CA ASP A 271 25.37 -16.87 -2.96
C ASP A 271 23.96 -16.72 -3.58
N ASP A 272 22.94 -17.33 -2.97
CA ASP A 272 21.55 -17.33 -3.45
C ASP A 272 20.80 -16.00 -3.15
N SER A 273 21.42 -15.14 -2.34
CA SER A 273 20.90 -13.81 -1.97
C SER A 273 21.16 -12.75 -3.06
N LEU A 274 20.72 -11.50 -2.85
CA LEU A 274 21.02 -10.35 -3.74
C LEU A 274 22.52 -9.90 -3.72
N ALA A 275 23.42 -10.78 -3.29
CA ALA A 275 24.86 -10.57 -3.25
C ALA A 275 25.56 -10.85 -4.59
N GLY A 276 25.01 -11.74 -5.42
CA GLY A 276 25.64 -12.24 -6.65
C GLY A 276 26.16 -11.18 -7.63
N GLN A 277 27.07 -11.59 -8.52
CA GLN A 277 27.66 -10.74 -9.57
C GLN A 277 26.74 -10.49 -10.77
N GLU A 278 25.53 -11.08 -10.79
CA GLU A 278 24.55 -10.86 -11.86
C GLU A 278 24.01 -9.41 -11.82
N GLY A 279 24.53 -8.55 -12.70
CA GLY A 279 24.10 -7.17 -12.83
C GLY A 279 25.19 -6.27 -13.42
N ASP A 280 25.01 -4.96 -13.27
CA ASP A 280 25.99 -3.93 -13.62
C ASP A 280 26.24 -3.04 -12.40
N PRO A 281 26.91 -3.58 -11.33
CA PRO A 281 27.14 -2.86 -10.10
C PRO A 281 28.14 -1.71 -10.30
N LYS A 282 27.75 -0.53 -9.84
CA LYS A 282 28.49 0.73 -10.04
C LYS A 282 28.87 1.37 -8.71
N THR A 283 30.04 2.01 -8.65
CA THR A 283 30.37 2.93 -7.56
C THR A 283 29.42 4.14 -7.60
N ILE A 284 29.33 4.89 -6.51
CA ILE A 284 28.41 6.02 -6.47
C ILE A 284 28.76 7.11 -7.51
N GLU A 285 30.04 7.34 -7.80
CA GLU A 285 30.51 8.26 -8.83
C GLU A 285 30.05 7.81 -10.22
N GLN A 286 30.12 6.52 -10.50
CA GLN A 286 29.62 5.91 -11.75
C GLN A 286 28.09 6.00 -11.85
N ILE A 287 27.36 5.90 -10.73
CA ILE A 287 25.91 6.11 -10.69
C ILE A 287 25.57 7.59 -10.98
N VAL A 288 26.26 8.54 -10.37
CA VAL A 288 26.08 9.99 -10.64
C VAL A 288 26.34 10.29 -12.12
N GLN A 289 27.46 9.81 -12.67
CA GLN A 289 27.78 9.96 -14.09
C GLN A 289 26.68 9.40 -14.99
N MET A 290 26.23 8.17 -14.74
CA MET A 290 25.18 7.50 -15.52
C MET A 290 23.83 8.23 -15.43
N VAL A 291 23.45 8.71 -14.24
CA VAL A 291 22.21 9.48 -14.04
C VAL A 291 22.27 10.82 -14.78
N ARG A 292 23.42 11.50 -14.80
CA ARG A 292 23.63 12.73 -15.56
C ARG A 292 23.59 12.49 -17.07
N GLU A 293 24.29 11.47 -17.57
CA GLU A 293 24.34 11.11 -18.99
C GLU A 293 22.97 10.71 -19.56
N ARG A 294 22.15 10.00 -18.78
CA ARG A 294 20.83 9.53 -19.22
C ARG A 294 19.71 10.55 -19.02
N GLY A 295 19.87 11.47 -18.06
CA GLY A 295 18.82 12.35 -17.59
C GLY A 295 17.56 11.62 -17.11
N ARG A 296 16.50 12.37 -16.81
CA ARG A 296 15.21 11.78 -16.43
C ARG A 296 14.64 10.87 -17.52
N GLN A 297 14.74 11.28 -18.79
CA GLN A 297 14.09 10.56 -19.89
C GLN A 297 14.76 9.20 -20.18
N GLY A 298 16.09 9.10 -20.08
CA GLY A 298 16.80 7.83 -20.21
C GLY A 298 16.47 6.85 -19.08
N LEU A 299 16.32 7.33 -17.83
CA LEU A 299 15.86 6.49 -16.71
C LEU A 299 14.39 6.04 -16.88
N ILE A 300 13.52 6.90 -17.43
CA ILE A 300 12.13 6.52 -17.76
C ILE A 300 12.09 5.46 -18.88
N LYS A 301 12.99 5.56 -19.87
CA LYS A 301 13.14 4.57 -20.94
C LYS A 301 13.60 3.22 -20.39
N GLU A 302 14.61 3.20 -19.53
CA GLU A 302 15.05 1.99 -18.83
C GLU A 302 13.94 1.36 -17.99
N TYR A 303 13.24 2.13 -17.17
CA TYR A 303 12.08 1.61 -16.44
C TYR A 303 11.00 1.03 -17.39
N THR A 304 10.84 1.62 -18.58
CA THR A 304 9.89 1.11 -19.58
C THR A 304 10.32 -0.26 -20.13
N GLU A 305 11.62 -0.53 -20.28
CA GLU A 305 12.14 -1.87 -20.62
C GLU A 305 11.79 -2.88 -19.52
N ILE A 306 12.13 -2.57 -18.27
CA ILE A 306 11.85 -3.40 -17.08
C ILE A 306 10.34 -3.69 -16.95
N ARG A 307 9.51 -2.68 -17.20
CA ARG A 307 8.05 -2.76 -17.13
C ARG A 307 7.44 -3.62 -18.25
N ASN A 308 8.06 -3.63 -19.43
CA ASN A 308 7.55 -4.35 -20.60
C ASN A 308 7.93 -5.84 -20.60
N ARG A 309 8.88 -6.29 -19.78
CA ARG A 309 9.15 -7.71 -19.57
C ARG A 309 7.93 -8.42 -18.98
N ALA A 310 7.63 -9.60 -19.48
CA ALA A 310 6.56 -10.44 -18.95
C ALA A 310 6.94 -10.98 -17.55
N PRO A 311 5.98 -11.15 -16.63
CA PRO A 311 6.19 -11.94 -15.43
C PRO A 311 6.59 -13.38 -15.79
N GLU A 312 7.67 -13.89 -15.17
CA GLU A 312 8.19 -15.24 -15.45
C GLU A 312 7.52 -16.33 -14.59
N GLY A 313 6.92 -15.95 -13.46
CA GLY A 313 6.16 -16.84 -12.57
C GLY A 313 4.65 -16.89 -12.85
N THR A 314 3.97 -17.84 -12.20
CA THR A 314 2.52 -18.06 -12.32
C THR A 314 1.71 -17.34 -11.22
N PHE A 315 0.38 -17.26 -11.41
CA PHE A 315 -0.58 -16.59 -10.51
C PHE A 315 -1.82 -17.47 -10.23
N LEU A 316 -1.65 -18.79 -10.17
CA LEU A 316 -2.74 -19.77 -10.10
C LEU A 316 -3.53 -19.63 -8.79
N HIS A 317 -2.86 -19.63 -7.63
CA HIS A 317 -3.52 -19.53 -6.33
C HIS A 317 -4.25 -18.19 -6.18
N ALA A 318 -3.62 -17.11 -6.64
CA ALA A 318 -4.20 -15.77 -6.64
C ALA A 318 -5.45 -15.63 -7.54
N ARG A 319 -5.63 -16.53 -8.51
CA ARG A 319 -6.78 -16.59 -9.43
C ARG A 319 -7.83 -17.64 -9.04
N MET A 320 -7.58 -18.47 -8.03
CA MET A 320 -8.58 -19.41 -7.52
C MET A 320 -9.83 -18.66 -7.04
N ARG A 321 -11.01 -19.23 -7.30
CA ARG A 321 -12.31 -18.55 -7.14
C ARG A 321 -12.49 -17.93 -5.74
N ASN A 322 -12.06 -18.64 -4.70
CA ASN A 322 -12.19 -18.21 -3.30
C ASN A 322 -11.21 -17.05 -3.00
N ASN A 323 -9.99 -17.15 -3.51
CA ASN A 323 -8.89 -16.21 -3.33
C ASN A 323 -9.04 -14.90 -4.10
N LEU A 324 -9.79 -14.89 -5.21
CA LEU A 324 -10.10 -13.68 -5.98
C LEU A 324 -10.55 -12.53 -5.09
N THR A 325 -11.33 -12.84 -4.06
CA THR A 325 -11.93 -11.84 -3.18
C THR A 325 -10.97 -11.37 -2.07
N LYS A 326 -9.89 -12.11 -1.79
CA LYS A 326 -8.81 -11.72 -0.86
C LYS A 326 -7.83 -10.72 -1.50
N ASN A 327 -7.89 -10.51 -2.82
CA ASN A 327 -7.09 -9.50 -3.53
C ASN A 327 -7.75 -8.12 -3.51
N ARG A 328 -7.00 -7.08 -3.12
CA ARG A 328 -7.46 -5.67 -3.16
C ARG A 328 -7.60 -5.15 -4.60
N TYR A 329 -6.74 -5.63 -5.51
CA TYR A 329 -6.73 -5.26 -6.92
C TYR A 329 -6.71 -6.52 -7.78
N THR A 330 -7.61 -6.60 -8.77
CA THR A 330 -7.72 -7.75 -9.67
C THR A 330 -6.55 -7.90 -10.63
N ASP A 331 -5.76 -6.84 -10.79
CA ASP A 331 -4.58 -6.75 -11.66
C ASP A 331 -3.25 -6.72 -10.90
N VAL A 332 -3.26 -6.83 -9.56
CA VAL A 332 -2.04 -6.98 -8.74
C VAL A 332 -2.14 -8.23 -7.88
N LEU A 333 -1.55 -9.31 -8.41
CA LEU A 333 -1.59 -10.65 -7.83
C LEU A 333 -0.19 -11.04 -7.33
N CYS A 334 -0.11 -11.87 -6.28
CA CYS A 334 1.15 -12.46 -5.83
C CYS A 334 1.56 -13.63 -6.76
N TYR A 335 2.86 -13.81 -6.98
CA TYR A 335 3.37 -15.02 -7.65
C TYR A 335 3.13 -16.27 -6.80
N ASP A 336 2.98 -17.43 -7.44
CA ASP A 336 2.84 -18.71 -6.74
C ASP A 336 4.13 -19.18 -6.04
N HIS A 337 5.29 -19.07 -6.70
CA HIS A 337 6.56 -19.68 -6.23
C HIS A 337 7.18 -19.01 -5.01
N SER A 338 6.82 -17.76 -4.75
CA SER A 338 7.34 -16.94 -3.66
C SER A 338 6.22 -16.44 -2.71
N ARG A 339 4.99 -16.95 -2.84
CA ARG A 339 3.89 -16.51 -1.95
C ARG A 339 4.19 -16.89 -0.52
N VAL A 340 3.70 -16.07 0.41
CA VAL A 340 3.56 -16.55 1.80
C VAL A 340 2.38 -17.51 1.83
N VAL A 341 2.62 -18.71 2.33
CA VAL A 341 1.61 -19.75 2.57
C VAL A 341 1.28 -19.70 4.04
N LEU A 342 0.00 -19.54 4.38
CA LEU A 342 -0.46 -19.60 5.77
C LEU A 342 -0.76 -21.04 6.16
N ALA A 343 -0.52 -21.41 7.42
CA ALA A 343 -0.93 -22.72 7.92
C ALA A 343 -2.45 -22.87 7.83
N HIS A 344 -2.94 -24.02 7.36
CA HIS A 344 -4.37 -24.26 7.25
C HIS A 344 -5.05 -24.12 8.62
N GLU A 345 -6.13 -23.33 8.68
CA GLU A 345 -7.04 -23.38 9.83
C GLU A 345 -7.97 -24.59 9.67
N ASP A 346 -8.29 -25.24 10.79
CA ASP A 346 -9.19 -26.41 10.82
C ASP A 346 -10.50 -26.09 10.08
N GLU A 347 -10.97 -27.02 9.25
CA GLU A 347 -12.18 -26.93 8.40
C GLU A 347 -12.11 -26.05 7.12
N ASP A 348 -11.00 -25.35 6.80
CA ASP A 348 -10.81 -24.68 5.49
C ASP A 348 -9.47 -25.01 4.80
N ASP A 349 -9.50 -26.04 3.95
CA ASP A 349 -8.41 -26.45 3.04
C ASP A 349 -7.96 -25.35 2.06
N LEU A 350 -8.68 -24.24 1.94
CA LEU A 350 -8.39 -23.11 1.04
C LEU A 350 -8.05 -21.82 1.81
N SER A 351 -7.80 -21.93 3.12
CA SER A 351 -7.43 -20.81 4.00
C SER A 351 -5.98 -20.33 3.83
N ASP A 352 -5.13 -21.06 3.10
CA ASP A 352 -3.68 -20.86 2.98
C ASP A 352 -3.23 -19.56 2.27
N TYR A 353 -4.16 -18.89 1.59
CA TYR A 353 -3.83 -17.77 0.69
C TYR A 353 -3.91 -16.40 1.35
N ILE A 354 -2.80 -15.66 1.24
CA ILE A 354 -2.71 -14.21 1.40
C ILE A 354 -1.96 -13.60 0.19
N ASN A 355 -2.33 -12.38 -0.24
CA ASN A 355 -1.61 -11.67 -1.30
C ASN A 355 -0.33 -11.02 -0.74
N ALA A 356 0.66 -11.86 -0.48
CA ALA A 356 1.99 -11.50 0.00
C ALA A 356 3.04 -12.37 -0.69
N ASN A 357 4.23 -11.82 -0.92
CA ASN A 357 5.39 -12.60 -1.37
C ASN A 357 6.59 -12.35 -0.45
N PHE A 358 7.38 -13.39 -0.20
CA PHE A 358 8.73 -13.20 0.30
C PHE A 358 9.58 -12.47 -0.74
N VAL A 359 10.46 -11.59 -0.27
CA VAL A 359 11.44 -10.86 -1.09
C VAL A 359 12.76 -10.87 -0.34
N ASP A 360 13.84 -11.13 -1.06
CA ASP A 360 15.18 -11.15 -0.51
C ASP A 360 15.72 -9.75 -0.26
N GLY A 361 16.67 -9.67 0.66
CA GLY A 361 17.48 -8.48 0.93
C GLY A 361 18.92 -8.69 0.48
N TYR A 362 19.72 -7.65 0.67
CA TYR A 362 21.16 -7.77 0.49
C TYR A 362 21.74 -8.76 1.51
N LYS A 363 22.39 -9.84 1.04
CA LYS A 363 22.93 -10.92 1.87
C LYS A 363 21.92 -11.51 2.88
N GLN A 364 20.62 -11.54 2.54
CA GLN A 364 19.58 -12.06 3.42
C GLN A 364 18.42 -12.65 2.61
N LYS A 365 18.27 -13.98 2.62
CA LYS A 365 17.08 -14.65 2.06
C LYS A 365 15.84 -14.32 2.88
N ASN A 366 14.70 -14.14 2.22
CA ASN A 366 13.41 -13.76 2.83
C ASN A 366 13.49 -12.53 3.78
N ALA A 367 14.32 -11.53 3.46
CA ALA A 367 14.49 -10.34 4.31
C ALA A 367 13.19 -9.54 4.52
N TYR A 368 12.23 -9.66 3.59
CA TYR A 368 10.96 -8.96 3.63
C TYR A 368 9.79 -9.86 3.27
N ILE A 369 8.61 -9.44 3.71
CA ILE A 369 7.33 -9.85 3.11
C ILE A 369 6.70 -8.63 2.47
N SER A 370 6.55 -8.66 1.14
CA SER A 370 5.91 -7.61 0.36
C SER A 370 4.44 -7.94 0.15
N THR A 371 3.54 -7.16 0.76
CA THR A 371 2.09 -7.45 0.80
C THR A 371 1.22 -6.23 0.45
N GLN A 372 -0.03 -6.48 0.04
CA GLN A 372 -1.04 -5.44 -0.14
C GLN A 372 -1.46 -4.83 1.21
N GLY A 373 -2.06 -3.64 1.21
CA GLY A 373 -2.70 -3.10 2.42
C GLY A 373 -3.89 -4.00 2.81
N PRO A 374 -3.93 -4.59 4.02
CA PRO A 374 -4.98 -5.54 4.42
C PRO A 374 -6.39 -5.05 4.12
N LEU A 375 -7.24 -5.92 3.59
CA LEU A 375 -8.68 -5.68 3.52
C LEU A 375 -9.28 -5.99 4.90
N PRO A 376 -10.43 -5.41 5.29
CA PRO A 376 -11.06 -5.72 6.60
C PRO A 376 -11.19 -7.22 6.90
N LYS A 377 -11.55 -8.01 5.87
CA LYS A 377 -11.68 -9.48 5.96
C LYS A 377 -10.38 -10.28 5.80
N THR A 378 -9.26 -9.63 5.47
CA THR A 378 -7.92 -10.26 5.42
C THR A 378 -7.02 -9.72 6.52
N SER A 379 -7.58 -9.03 7.53
CA SER A 379 -6.84 -8.58 8.71
C SER A 379 -6.43 -9.77 9.60
N GLN A 380 -7.31 -10.78 9.76
CA GLN A 380 -6.96 -12.05 10.41
C GLN A 380 -5.85 -12.77 9.63
N ASP A 381 -5.98 -12.95 8.31
CA ASP A 381 -4.93 -13.52 7.46
C ASP A 381 -3.59 -12.78 7.63
N PHE A 382 -3.63 -11.44 7.73
CA PHE A 382 -2.43 -10.62 7.94
C PHE A 382 -1.81 -10.84 9.32
N TRP A 383 -2.59 -10.86 10.40
CA TRP A 383 -2.05 -11.10 11.74
C TRP A 383 -1.57 -12.54 11.95
N ARG A 384 -2.24 -13.52 11.33
CA ARG A 384 -1.76 -14.90 11.20
C ARG A 384 -0.40 -14.94 10.51
N MET A 385 -0.23 -14.22 9.39
CA MET A 385 1.05 -14.08 8.70
C MET A 385 2.15 -13.48 9.59
N ILE A 386 1.85 -12.40 10.34
CA ILE A 386 2.80 -11.78 11.28
C ILE A 386 3.24 -12.77 12.36
N TRP A 387 2.28 -13.54 12.89
CA TRP A 387 2.53 -14.56 13.92
C TRP A 387 3.40 -15.71 13.42
N GLU A 388 2.96 -16.39 12.35
CA GLU A 388 3.61 -17.57 11.77
C GLU A 388 5.02 -17.27 11.24
N GLN A 389 5.26 -16.06 10.75
CA GLN A 389 6.55 -15.64 10.20
C GLN A 389 7.43 -14.92 11.24
N HIS A 390 7.00 -14.89 12.50
CA HIS A 390 7.71 -14.27 13.64
C HIS A 390 8.09 -12.78 13.39
N CYS A 391 7.29 -12.06 12.59
CA CYS A 391 7.63 -10.71 12.14
C CYS A 391 7.64 -9.70 13.28
N LEU A 392 8.78 -9.03 13.48
CA LEU A 392 8.98 -8.05 14.56
C LEU A 392 8.62 -6.61 14.16
N VAL A 393 8.71 -6.30 12.85
CA VAL A 393 8.52 -4.94 12.33
C VAL A 393 7.59 -4.96 11.12
N ILE A 394 6.61 -4.03 11.14
CA ILE A 394 5.68 -3.76 10.04
C ILE A 394 5.96 -2.34 9.52
N VAL A 395 6.10 -2.19 8.21
CA VAL A 395 6.33 -0.92 7.51
C VAL A 395 5.14 -0.62 6.60
N MET A 396 4.40 0.43 6.93
CA MET A 396 3.23 0.91 6.21
C MET A 396 3.54 2.22 5.48
N THR A 397 3.64 2.17 4.15
CA THR A 397 4.00 3.35 3.32
C THR A 397 2.77 4.07 2.72
N THR A 398 1.64 4.07 3.42
CA THR A 398 0.37 4.65 2.93
C THR A 398 -0.52 5.06 4.10
N ARG A 399 -1.44 6.00 3.87
CA ARG A 399 -2.54 6.26 4.82
C ARG A 399 -3.67 5.25 4.57
N VAL A 400 -4.52 4.99 5.56
CA VAL A 400 -5.71 4.12 5.38
C VAL A 400 -6.61 4.64 4.25
N MET A 401 -6.75 5.97 4.17
CA MET A 401 -7.43 6.66 3.08
C MET A 401 -6.53 7.76 2.50
N GLU A 402 -6.47 7.84 1.17
CA GLU A 402 -5.79 8.92 0.44
C GLU A 402 -6.75 9.45 -0.63
N ARG A 403 -7.01 10.76 -0.65
CA ARG A 403 -7.99 11.42 -1.55
C ARG A 403 -9.36 10.72 -1.64
N GLY A 404 -9.94 10.39 -0.49
CA GLY A 404 -11.24 9.70 -0.44
C GLY A 404 -11.22 8.25 -0.97
N ARG A 405 -10.05 7.66 -1.21
CA ARG A 405 -9.90 6.26 -1.64
C ARG A 405 -9.22 5.43 -0.57
N VAL A 406 -9.86 4.33 -0.19
CA VAL A 406 -9.31 3.35 0.76
C VAL A 406 -8.10 2.65 0.13
N LYS A 407 -6.94 2.79 0.77
CA LYS A 407 -5.67 2.16 0.38
C LYS A 407 -5.35 0.95 1.24
N CYS A 408 -5.71 1.03 2.52
CA CYS A 408 -5.53 -0.01 3.53
C CYS A 408 -6.80 -0.11 4.38
N GLY A 409 -7.03 -1.22 5.07
CA GLY A 409 -7.96 -1.29 6.21
C GLY A 409 -7.28 -0.77 7.47
N GLN A 410 -8.07 -0.39 8.47
CA GLN A 410 -7.60 -0.16 9.83
C GLN A 410 -7.45 -1.54 10.49
N TYR A 411 -6.23 -2.07 10.56
CA TYR A 411 -5.94 -3.42 11.08
C TYR A 411 -5.24 -3.39 12.45
N TRP A 412 -5.15 -2.21 13.07
CA TRP A 412 -4.61 -1.93 14.40
C TRP A 412 -5.32 -0.69 14.94
N GLU A 413 -5.32 -0.43 16.25
CA GLU A 413 -5.86 0.82 16.79
C GLU A 413 -4.80 1.94 16.75
N PRO A 414 -5.13 3.16 16.28
CA PRO A 414 -4.19 4.28 16.28
C PRO A 414 -4.12 5.00 17.64
N THR A 415 -4.87 4.53 18.64
CA THR A 415 -4.98 5.12 19.98
C THR A 415 -4.28 4.21 20.99
N GLU A 416 -3.54 4.79 21.93
CA GLU A 416 -2.93 4.06 23.05
C GLU A 416 -3.99 3.36 23.92
N ASP A 417 -3.62 2.24 24.53
CA ASP A 417 -4.45 1.33 25.34
C ASP A 417 -5.71 0.77 24.65
N SER A 418 -5.91 1.03 23.37
CA SER A 418 -7.02 0.50 22.57
C SER A 418 -6.62 -0.80 21.84
N SER A 419 -7.60 -1.65 21.54
CA SER A 419 -7.36 -2.98 20.96
C SER A 419 -8.43 -3.43 19.98
N LEU A 420 -8.06 -4.30 19.03
CA LEU A 420 -8.96 -4.98 18.10
C LEU A 420 -8.70 -6.49 18.08
N ASP A 421 -9.77 -7.27 17.90
CA ASP A 421 -9.72 -8.71 17.69
C ASP A 421 -9.84 -9.06 16.20
N PHE A 422 -8.98 -9.98 15.74
CA PHE A 422 -8.93 -10.46 14.37
C PHE A 422 -8.91 -12.01 14.36
N GLY A 423 -10.06 -12.61 14.64
CA GLY A 423 -10.18 -14.06 14.82
C GLY A 423 -9.40 -14.50 16.04
N ASN A 424 -8.38 -15.34 15.84
CA ASN A 424 -7.54 -15.89 16.91
C ASN A 424 -6.48 -14.91 17.46
N TYR A 425 -6.49 -13.65 17.05
CA TYR A 425 -5.44 -12.66 17.37
C TYR A 425 -6.03 -11.40 18.00
N HIS A 426 -5.65 -11.12 19.24
CA HIS A 426 -5.93 -9.85 19.91
C HIS A 426 -4.74 -8.92 19.73
N VAL A 427 -5.00 -7.69 19.27
CA VAL A 427 -3.98 -6.69 18.94
C VAL A 427 -4.23 -5.44 19.76
N ARG A 428 -3.36 -5.18 20.74
CA ARG A 428 -3.43 -4.01 21.62
C ARG A 428 -2.34 -3.01 21.29
N THR A 429 -2.69 -1.73 21.18
CA THR A 429 -1.73 -0.64 20.96
C THR A 429 -1.23 -0.15 22.31
N ILE A 430 0.06 -0.33 22.57
CA ILE A 430 0.72 -0.02 23.85
C ILE A 430 1.18 1.43 23.92
N SER A 431 1.76 1.93 22.84
CA SER A 431 2.19 3.32 22.72
C SER A 431 2.20 3.79 21.27
N VAL A 432 2.07 5.10 21.05
CA VAL A 432 2.07 5.74 19.73
C VAL A 432 2.95 6.99 19.74
N GLU A 433 4.11 6.90 19.12
CA GLU A 433 5.01 8.03 18.89
C GLU A 433 4.77 8.61 17.49
N SER A 434 4.73 9.94 17.33
CA SER A 434 4.54 10.58 16.02
C SER A 434 5.45 11.79 15.82
N ASN A 435 5.91 11.97 14.59
CA ASN A 435 6.57 13.18 14.11
C ASN A 435 5.97 13.59 12.75
N GLU A 436 6.59 14.56 12.07
CA GLU A 436 6.11 15.07 10.79
C GLU A 436 6.10 14.01 9.66
N ASP A 437 7.09 13.11 9.65
CA ASP A 437 7.33 12.15 8.57
C ASP A 437 6.72 10.77 8.78
N TYR A 438 6.57 10.35 10.05
CA TYR A 438 6.05 9.03 10.39
C TYR A 438 5.45 8.93 11.80
N THR A 439 4.60 7.92 11.96
CA THR A 439 4.05 7.44 13.23
C THR A 439 4.59 6.04 13.52
N VAL A 440 4.92 5.75 14.76
CA VAL A 440 5.35 4.43 15.25
C VAL A 440 4.39 3.99 16.34
N ALA A 441 3.79 2.82 16.20
CA ALA A 441 3.02 2.16 17.25
C ALA A 441 3.78 0.95 17.80
N SER A 442 3.84 0.82 19.12
CA SER A 442 4.23 -0.43 19.78
C SER A 442 2.99 -1.27 19.99
N LEU A 443 2.94 -2.46 19.40
CA LEU A 443 1.77 -3.35 19.42
C LEU A 443 2.08 -4.62 20.21
N GLU A 444 1.13 -5.03 21.03
CA GLU A 444 1.09 -6.32 21.71
C GLU A 444 0.14 -7.24 20.93
N LEU A 445 0.68 -8.32 20.38
CA LEU A 445 -0.04 -9.33 19.62
C LEU A 445 -0.17 -10.58 20.48
N ARG A 446 -1.40 -10.91 20.90
CA ARG A 446 -1.72 -12.09 21.71
C ARG A 446 -2.45 -13.13 20.84
N ASN A 447 -1.94 -14.36 20.83
CA ASN A 447 -2.60 -15.48 20.18
C ASN A 447 -3.60 -16.12 21.16
N LEU A 448 -4.89 -15.98 20.89
CA LEU A 448 -5.98 -16.40 21.77
C LEU A 448 -6.13 -17.93 21.89
N LYS A 449 -5.51 -18.71 20.99
CA LYS A 449 -5.48 -20.19 21.09
C LYS A 449 -4.37 -20.71 22.02
N THR A 450 -3.25 -20.01 22.12
CA THR A 450 -2.05 -20.47 22.87
C THR A 450 -1.73 -19.64 24.11
N ASP A 451 -2.37 -18.48 24.25
CA ASP A 451 -2.09 -17.42 25.23
C ASP A 451 -0.68 -16.80 25.15
N GLU A 452 0.11 -17.14 24.11
CA GLU A 452 1.39 -16.50 23.84
C GLU A 452 1.20 -15.03 23.44
N ILE A 453 2.14 -14.18 23.88
CA ILE A 453 2.18 -12.74 23.58
C ILE A 453 3.50 -12.39 22.90
N ARG A 454 3.45 -11.58 21.83
CA ARG A 454 4.62 -11.08 21.10
C ARG A 454 4.50 -9.58 20.87
N ASN A 455 5.61 -8.86 20.94
CA ASN A 455 5.66 -7.43 20.66
C ASN A 455 6.03 -7.18 19.19
N VAL A 456 5.25 -6.33 18.51
CA VAL A 456 5.44 -5.95 17.10
C VAL A 456 5.53 -4.43 16.99
N SER A 457 6.53 -3.92 16.28
CA SER A 457 6.70 -2.48 16.06
C SER A 457 6.14 -2.09 14.69
N HIS A 458 5.10 -1.28 14.67
CA HIS A 458 4.43 -0.80 13.45
C HIS A 458 4.90 0.61 13.10
N TRP A 459 5.32 0.82 11.85
CA TRP A 459 5.93 2.04 11.35
C TRP A 459 5.14 2.56 10.15
N GLN A 460 4.36 3.61 10.33
CA GLN A 460 3.60 4.26 9.27
C GLN A 460 4.32 5.51 8.75
N PHE A 461 4.82 5.48 7.51
CA PHE A 461 5.36 6.65 6.84
C PHE A 461 4.21 7.52 6.30
N THR A 462 4.10 8.75 6.81
CA THR A 462 2.98 9.68 6.57
C THR A 462 3.32 10.78 5.56
N SER A 463 4.61 11.04 5.33
CA SER A 463 5.13 12.08 4.42
C SER A 463 5.17 11.69 2.92
N TRP A 464 4.72 10.49 2.51
CA TRP A 464 4.67 10.19 1.07
C TRP A 464 3.55 10.99 0.39
N PRO A 465 3.85 11.84 -0.62
CA PRO A 465 2.84 12.68 -1.25
C PRO A 465 1.80 11.89 -2.05
N ASP A 466 0.55 12.33 -2.02
CA ASP A 466 -0.53 11.66 -2.76
C ASP A 466 -0.32 11.66 -4.30
N TYR A 467 0.51 12.56 -4.86
CA TYR A 467 0.99 12.50 -6.26
C TYR A 467 2.50 12.26 -6.29
N GLY A 468 2.95 11.38 -7.19
CA GLY A 468 4.37 11.18 -7.47
C GLY A 468 5.18 10.58 -6.31
N VAL A 469 6.32 11.22 -6.04
CA VAL A 469 7.36 10.82 -5.08
C VAL A 469 7.73 12.03 -4.21
N PRO A 470 8.32 11.83 -3.02
CA PRO A 470 8.89 12.93 -2.22
C PRO A 470 9.87 13.79 -3.03
N SER A 471 9.91 15.09 -2.76
CA SER A 471 10.83 16.05 -3.41
C SER A 471 12.27 15.96 -2.90
N SER A 472 12.46 15.44 -1.70
CA SER A 472 13.74 15.02 -1.11
C SER A 472 13.55 13.62 -0.53
N ALA A 473 14.58 12.79 -0.60
CA ALA A 473 14.59 11.46 -0.03
C ALA A 473 14.90 11.44 1.48
N MET A 474 15.40 12.52 2.08
CA MET A 474 15.90 12.52 3.47
C MET A 474 14.90 11.97 4.49
N ALA A 475 13.61 12.31 4.38
CA ALA A 475 12.55 11.75 5.22
C ALA A 475 12.44 10.22 5.09
N MET A 476 12.47 9.70 3.86
CA MET A 476 12.44 8.26 3.57
C MET A 476 13.72 7.55 4.03
N LEU A 477 14.89 8.17 3.84
CA LEU A 477 16.19 7.63 4.24
C LEU A 477 16.33 7.54 5.78
N ASN A 478 15.91 8.58 6.49
CA ASN A 478 15.85 8.59 7.96
C ASN A 478 14.87 7.53 8.47
N PHE A 479 13.65 7.48 7.92
CA PHE A 479 12.65 6.46 8.24
C PHE A 479 13.18 5.03 8.04
N LEU A 480 13.85 4.77 6.90
CA LEU A 480 14.47 3.48 6.58
C LEU A 480 15.56 3.11 7.60
N GLN A 481 16.47 4.05 7.92
CA GLN A 481 17.49 3.83 8.96
C GLN A 481 16.85 3.49 10.30
N LYS A 482 15.81 4.22 10.72
CA LYS A 482 15.12 3.98 11.99
C LYS A 482 14.39 2.64 12.05
N VAL A 483 13.77 2.21 10.95
CA VAL A 483 13.22 0.86 10.79
C VAL A 483 14.31 -0.20 10.95
N ARG A 484 15.49 -0.01 10.36
CA ARG A 484 16.63 -0.93 10.47
C ARG A 484 17.23 -0.97 11.88
N ASP A 485 17.40 0.18 12.51
CA ASP A 485 17.82 0.29 13.92
C ASP A 485 16.85 -0.47 14.84
N LYS A 486 15.53 -0.32 14.60
CA LYS A 486 14.48 -0.99 15.38
C LYS A 486 14.47 -2.50 15.17
N GLN A 487 14.57 -2.97 13.93
CA GLN A 487 14.74 -4.40 13.63
C GLN A 487 15.97 -4.95 14.37
N ALA A 488 17.13 -4.30 14.26
CA ALA A 488 18.36 -4.75 14.92
C ALA A 488 18.27 -4.67 16.46
N GLN A 489 17.47 -3.76 17.03
CA GLN A 489 17.15 -3.75 18.47
C GLN A 489 16.31 -4.97 18.86
N LEU A 490 15.20 -5.23 18.17
CA LEU A 490 14.27 -6.30 18.51
C LEU A 490 14.89 -7.69 18.31
N VAL A 491 15.69 -7.88 17.26
CA VAL A 491 16.41 -9.15 17.01
C VAL A 491 17.43 -9.44 18.12
N ARG A 492 18.18 -8.44 18.58
CA ARG A 492 19.07 -8.60 19.75
C ARG A 492 18.31 -8.92 21.03
N ALA A 493 17.06 -8.47 21.17
CA ALA A 493 16.22 -8.77 22.32
C ALA A 493 15.63 -10.19 22.30
N LEU A 494 15.54 -10.85 21.14
CA LEU A 494 15.19 -12.28 21.06
C LEU A 494 16.32 -13.17 21.59
N GLY A 495 17.58 -12.77 21.42
CA GLY A 495 18.74 -13.57 21.81
C GLY A 495 18.66 -15.00 21.25
N ASP A 496 18.92 -15.99 22.10
CA ASP A 496 18.95 -17.41 21.71
C ASP A 496 17.58 -17.98 21.30
N THR A 497 16.48 -17.24 21.46
CA THR A 497 15.15 -17.66 20.95
C THR A 497 15.00 -17.47 19.44
N TRP A 498 15.97 -16.84 18.77
CA TRP A 498 16.00 -16.67 17.32
C TRP A 498 17.18 -17.42 16.67
N ALA A 499 16.90 -18.57 16.07
CA ALA A 499 17.87 -19.40 15.34
C ALA A 499 17.96 -19.10 13.83
N GLY A 500 17.27 -18.05 13.35
CA GLY A 500 17.26 -17.67 11.94
C GLY A 500 18.39 -16.69 11.55
N HIS A 501 18.20 -15.98 10.45
CA HIS A 501 19.21 -15.06 9.91
C HIS A 501 19.62 -13.96 10.93
N PRO A 502 20.90 -13.55 11.05
CA PRO A 502 21.35 -12.56 12.05
C PRO A 502 20.70 -11.16 11.95
N ARG A 503 20.17 -10.78 10.79
CA ARG A 503 19.35 -9.55 10.59
C ARG A 503 17.86 -9.74 10.94
N GLY A 504 17.49 -10.89 11.52
CA GLY A 504 16.16 -11.20 12.02
C GLY A 504 15.18 -11.87 11.06
N PRO A 505 13.94 -12.08 11.52
CA PRO A 505 12.80 -12.51 10.71
C PRO A 505 12.43 -11.44 9.67
N PRO A 506 11.57 -11.77 8.67
CA PRO A 506 11.20 -10.85 7.61
C PRO A 506 10.57 -9.56 8.14
N ILE A 507 10.97 -8.41 7.59
CA ILE A 507 10.24 -7.15 7.80
C ILE A 507 9.03 -7.13 6.86
N VAL A 508 7.81 -6.96 7.38
CA VAL A 508 6.63 -6.85 6.52
C VAL A 508 6.57 -5.42 5.97
N VAL A 509 6.60 -5.27 4.66
CA VAL A 509 6.52 -3.96 3.99
C VAL A 509 5.29 -3.92 3.11
N HIS A 510 4.39 -2.96 3.35
CA HIS A 510 3.17 -2.81 2.58
C HIS A 510 2.90 -1.36 2.18
N CYS A 511 2.04 -1.23 1.17
CA CYS A 511 1.46 0.04 0.76
C CYS A 511 -0.01 -0.21 0.46
N SER A 512 -0.55 0.37 -0.61
CA SER A 512 -1.89 0.02 -1.10
C SER A 512 -1.89 -1.38 -1.76
N ALA A 513 -0.98 -1.63 -2.70
CA ALA A 513 -0.95 -2.84 -3.54
C ALA A 513 0.27 -3.75 -3.30
N GLY A 514 1.20 -3.34 -2.42
CA GLY A 514 2.42 -4.11 -2.17
C GLY A 514 3.41 -4.17 -3.33
N ILE A 515 3.49 -3.10 -4.15
CA ILE A 515 4.39 -3.06 -5.32
C ILE A 515 5.10 -1.70 -5.52
N GLY A 516 4.39 -0.58 -5.44
CA GLY A 516 4.94 0.75 -5.77
C GLY A 516 5.87 1.30 -4.68
N ARG A 517 5.28 1.92 -3.65
CA ARG A 517 6.03 2.48 -2.50
C ARG A 517 6.79 1.39 -1.73
N THR A 518 6.17 0.22 -1.56
CA THR A 518 6.80 -1.00 -1.02
C THR A 518 8.07 -1.38 -1.78
N GLY A 519 8.00 -1.51 -3.10
CA GLY A 519 9.17 -1.83 -3.92
C GLY A 519 10.24 -0.74 -3.84
N THR A 520 9.84 0.53 -3.70
CA THR A 520 10.76 1.66 -3.56
C THR A 520 11.55 1.57 -2.25
N PHE A 521 10.86 1.35 -1.13
CA PHE A 521 11.49 1.16 0.18
C PHE A 521 12.48 -0.01 0.17
N ILE A 522 12.05 -1.17 -0.34
CA ILE A 522 12.88 -2.38 -0.41
C ILE A 522 14.11 -2.17 -1.33
N THR A 523 13.93 -1.54 -2.50
CA THR A 523 15.03 -1.23 -3.43
C THR A 523 16.08 -0.33 -2.78
N LEU A 524 15.65 0.72 -2.08
CA LEU A 524 16.56 1.62 -1.37
C LEU A 524 17.37 0.89 -0.30
N ASP A 525 16.71 0.07 0.52
CA ASP A 525 17.39 -0.63 1.62
C ASP A 525 18.46 -1.62 1.13
N ILE A 526 18.15 -2.36 0.05
CA ILE A 526 19.10 -3.26 -0.61
C ILE A 526 20.28 -2.50 -1.20
N CYS A 527 20.01 -1.43 -1.97
CA CYS A 527 21.05 -0.64 -2.61
C CYS A 527 21.95 0.08 -1.60
N ILE A 528 21.38 0.61 -0.51
CA ILE A 528 22.12 1.24 0.58
C ILE A 528 22.97 0.19 1.32
N SER A 529 22.37 -0.96 1.71
CA SER A 529 23.11 -2.04 2.39
C SER A 529 24.29 -2.54 1.55
N ARG A 530 24.15 -2.65 0.22
CA ARG A 530 25.23 -3.05 -0.69
C ARG A 530 26.28 -1.94 -0.86
N LEU A 531 25.86 -0.68 -0.95
CA LEU A 531 26.75 0.47 -1.06
C LEU A 531 27.63 0.63 0.20
N GLU A 532 27.07 0.42 1.38
CA GLU A 532 27.82 0.47 2.66
C GLU A 532 28.81 -0.70 2.82
N ASP A 533 28.47 -1.92 2.36
CA ASP A 533 29.31 -3.11 2.52
C ASP A 533 30.43 -3.23 1.46
N VAL A 534 30.12 -2.97 0.19
CA VAL A 534 31.04 -3.21 -0.94
C VAL A 534 31.25 -2.01 -1.88
N GLY A 535 30.83 -0.79 -1.47
CA GLY A 535 31.09 0.45 -2.21
C GLY A 535 30.40 0.55 -3.57
N THR A 536 29.45 -0.34 -3.88
CA THR A 536 28.74 -0.38 -5.18
C THR A 536 27.25 -0.66 -5.01
N ALA A 537 26.44 -0.27 -5.99
CA ALA A 537 25.03 -0.62 -6.06
C ALA A 537 24.57 -0.84 -7.51
N ASP A 538 23.47 -1.59 -7.68
CA ASP A 538 22.79 -1.76 -8.97
C ASP A 538 21.28 -1.61 -8.74
N ILE A 539 20.74 -0.43 -9.06
CA ILE A 539 19.30 -0.16 -8.93
C ILE A 539 18.51 -1.00 -9.94
N ARG A 540 19.04 -1.20 -11.16
CA ARG A 540 18.35 -1.95 -12.22
C ARG A 540 18.23 -3.42 -11.84
N GLY A 541 19.36 -4.08 -11.56
CA GLY A 541 19.40 -5.48 -11.14
C GLY A 541 18.58 -5.74 -9.88
N THR A 542 18.66 -4.83 -8.89
CA THR A 542 17.84 -4.90 -7.67
C THR A 542 16.34 -4.86 -7.99
N VAL A 543 15.89 -3.90 -8.80
CA VAL A 543 14.47 -3.81 -9.19
C VAL A 543 14.04 -5.02 -10.03
N GLU A 544 14.87 -5.49 -10.95
CA GLU A 544 14.59 -6.67 -11.78
C GLU A 544 14.46 -7.95 -10.92
N LYS A 545 15.31 -8.17 -9.90
CA LYS A 545 15.19 -9.35 -9.02
C LYS A 545 14.10 -9.22 -7.95
N ILE A 546 13.83 -8.03 -7.40
CA ILE A 546 12.61 -7.82 -6.60
C ILE A 546 11.37 -8.16 -7.45
N ARG A 547 11.37 -7.85 -8.76
CA ARG A 547 10.25 -8.15 -9.67
C ARG A 547 10.11 -9.62 -10.06
N SER A 548 11.13 -10.46 -9.90
CA SER A 548 11.00 -11.93 -10.04
C SER A 548 10.42 -12.59 -8.78
N GLN A 549 10.46 -11.91 -7.64
CA GLN A 549 9.91 -12.38 -6.35
C GLN A 549 8.55 -11.76 -6.01
N ARG A 550 8.35 -10.47 -6.32
CA ARG A 550 7.08 -9.74 -6.20
C ARG A 550 6.79 -9.05 -7.52
N ALA A 551 5.92 -9.67 -8.33
CA ALA A 551 5.50 -9.18 -9.64
C ALA A 551 5.13 -7.69 -9.62
N TYR A 552 5.55 -6.96 -10.66
CA TYR A 552 5.23 -5.54 -10.87
C TYR A 552 5.75 -4.54 -9.81
N SER A 553 6.67 -4.96 -8.93
CA SER A 553 7.37 -4.04 -8.01
C SER A 553 8.06 -2.88 -8.73
N ILE A 554 8.01 -1.69 -8.11
CA ILE A 554 8.13 -0.37 -8.77
C ILE A 554 7.05 -0.22 -9.86
N GLN A 555 6.06 0.64 -9.59
CA GLN A 555 4.86 0.76 -10.43
C GLN A 555 4.90 1.95 -11.40
N MET A 556 5.56 3.05 -11.00
CA MET A 556 5.60 4.30 -11.75
C MET A 556 7.04 4.68 -12.13
N PRO A 557 7.29 5.31 -13.30
CA PRO A 557 8.64 5.73 -13.69
C PRO A 557 9.29 6.67 -12.66
N ASP A 558 8.50 7.56 -12.06
CA ASP A 558 9.00 8.49 -11.03
C ASP A 558 9.54 7.77 -9.79
N GLN A 559 9.02 6.58 -9.45
CA GLN A 559 9.53 5.75 -8.35
C GLN A 559 10.90 5.15 -8.69
N TYR A 560 11.10 4.73 -9.96
CA TYR A 560 12.40 4.23 -10.43
C TYR A 560 13.46 5.33 -10.48
N VAL A 561 13.07 6.52 -10.97
CA VAL A 561 13.92 7.72 -10.94
C VAL A 561 14.26 8.11 -9.49
N PHE A 562 13.27 8.11 -8.60
CA PHE A 562 13.47 8.39 -7.18
C PHE A 562 14.46 7.43 -6.52
N CYS A 563 14.46 6.13 -6.87
CA CYS A 563 15.45 5.19 -6.34
C CYS A 563 16.91 5.62 -6.63
N HIS A 564 17.16 6.19 -7.82
CA HIS A 564 18.49 6.68 -8.20
C HIS A 564 18.86 7.96 -7.44
N LEU A 565 17.95 8.96 -7.47
CA LEU A 565 18.19 10.26 -6.83
C LEU A 565 18.35 10.12 -5.30
N ALA A 566 17.53 9.27 -4.67
CA ALA A 566 17.61 8.99 -3.24
C ALA A 566 18.90 8.29 -2.83
N LEU A 567 19.48 7.42 -3.67
CA LEU A 567 20.77 6.80 -3.37
C LEU A 567 21.94 7.80 -3.49
N ILE A 568 21.86 8.73 -4.45
CA ILE A 568 22.82 9.84 -4.59
C ILE A 568 22.70 10.80 -3.38
N GLU A 569 21.48 11.16 -2.99
CA GLU A 569 21.20 12.01 -1.82
C GLU A 569 21.67 11.35 -0.52
N TYR A 570 21.46 10.03 -0.39
CA TYR A 570 22.01 9.22 0.70
C TYR A 570 23.54 9.33 0.76
N ALA A 571 24.23 8.99 -0.34
CA ALA A 571 25.68 9.00 -0.38
C ALA A 571 26.30 10.39 -0.12
N TYR A 572 25.66 11.45 -0.61
CA TYR A 572 26.03 12.83 -0.29
C TYR A 572 25.85 13.14 1.20
N SER A 573 24.70 12.77 1.80
CA SER A 573 24.43 12.98 3.23
C SER A 573 25.40 12.24 4.16
N ARG A 574 26.03 11.16 3.66
CA ARG A 574 27.03 10.34 4.38
C ARG A 574 28.48 10.75 4.10
N GLY A 575 28.70 11.78 3.28
CA GLY A 575 30.05 12.23 2.91
C GLY A 575 30.79 11.31 1.95
N MET A 576 30.11 10.33 1.33
CA MET A 576 30.66 9.48 0.28
C MET A 576 30.87 10.27 -1.03
N LEU A 577 30.05 11.30 -1.25
CA LEU A 577 30.22 12.28 -2.33
C LEU A 577 30.51 13.67 -1.74
N GLN A 578 31.51 14.38 -2.27
CA GLN A 578 31.79 15.78 -1.89
C GLN A 578 30.88 16.78 -2.61
N THR A 579 30.49 16.47 -3.85
CA THR A 579 29.66 17.32 -4.70
C THR A 579 28.76 16.45 -5.58
N VAL A 580 27.53 16.89 -5.82
CA VAL A 580 26.59 16.27 -6.76
C VAL A 580 26.33 17.25 -7.90
N ASP A 581 26.77 16.92 -9.11
CA ASP A 581 26.42 17.64 -10.33
C ASP A 581 25.45 16.81 -11.17
N LEU A 582 24.20 17.27 -11.23
CA LEU A 582 23.13 16.73 -12.07
C LEU A 582 22.56 17.83 -13.00
N ALA A 583 23.40 18.77 -13.43
CA ALA A 583 23.03 19.74 -14.47
C ALA A 583 22.51 18.99 -15.71
N GLY A 584 21.45 19.53 -16.33
CA GLY A 584 20.79 18.89 -17.47
C GLY A 584 19.84 17.73 -17.13
N PHE A 585 19.77 17.24 -15.88
CA PHE A 585 18.97 16.04 -15.56
C PHE A 585 17.47 16.16 -15.91
N ASP A 586 16.88 17.34 -15.71
CA ASP A 586 15.48 17.66 -16.01
C ASP A 586 15.29 18.34 -17.37
N GLU A 587 16.37 18.55 -18.14
CA GLU A 587 16.26 19.08 -19.49
C GLU A 587 15.61 18.03 -20.37
N ARG A 588 14.42 18.36 -20.88
CA ARG A 588 13.85 17.64 -22.02
C ARG A 588 14.81 17.80 -23.18
N GLU A 589 15.12 16.71 -23.88
CA GLU A 589 15.82 16.76 -25.18
C GLU A 589 15.18 17.86 -26.02
N GLN A 590 15.89 18.97 -26.18
CA GLN A 590 15.56 19.99 -27.15
C GLN A 590 16.05 19.45 -28.49
N ASP A 591 15.10 19.27 -29.39
CA ASP A 591 15.28 19.05 -30.82
C ASP A 591 16.09 17.81 -31.25
N SER A 592 15.36 16.74 -31.55
CA SER A 592 15.66 15.91 -32.72
C SER A 592 14.43 15.95 -33.63
N GLU A 593 14.53 16.71 -34.73
CA GLU A 593 13.52 16.86 -35.79
C GLU A 593 13.16 15.54 -36.50
#